data_AF-A0A1F8RAD9-F1
#
_entry.id   AF-A0A1F8RAD9-F1
#
_cell.length_a   1.000
_cell.length_b   1.000
_cell.length_c   1.000
_cell.angle_alpha   90.00
_cell.angle_beta   90.00
_cell.angle_gamma   90.00
#
_symmetry.space_group_name_H-M   'P 1'
#
loop_
_entity.id
_entity.type
_entity.pdbx_description
1 polymer ?
#
loop_
_entity_poly.entity_id
_entity_poly.type
_entity_poly.pdbx_seq_one_letter_code
_entity_poly.pdbx_strand_id
1 'polypeptide(L)' 'MDEQTQARVRNWLKRAQENLRAAEHEFNGEFYAQTISATYYAMFYAASAALTSIGIERAKHSGVVSA' A
#
# COMPACT_ATOMS: atom_id res chain seq x y z
N MET A 1 10.92 -16.12 7.52
CA MET A 1 10.88 -14.66 7.52
C MET A 1 11.11 -14.18 8.94
N ASP A 2 12.13 -13.36 9.16
CA ASP A 2 12.48 -12.85 10.48
C ASP A 2 11.40 -11.88 11.02
N GLU A 3 11.48 -11.60 12.31
CA GLU A 3 10.49 -10.78 13.02
C GLU A 3 10.42 -9.33 12.50
N GLN A 4 11.55 -8.77 12.08
CA GLN A 4 11.63 -7.41 11.53
C GLN A 4 10.94 -7.35 10.16
N THR A 5 11.16 -8.34 9.30
CA THR A 5 10.48 -8.44 8.00
C THR A 5 8.98 -8.64 8.18
N GLN A 6 8.55 -9.48 9.13
CA GLN A 6 7.12 -9.63 9.47
C GLN A 6 6.49 -8.32 9.96
N ALA A 7 7.17 -7.57 10.82
CA ALA A 7 6.68 -6.29 11.31
C ALA A 7 6.49 -5.28 10.16
N ARG A 8 7.40 -5.27 9.19
CA ARG A 8 7.31 -4.40 8.01
C ARG A 8 6.18 -4.79 7.07
N VAL A 9 6.00 -6.08 6.79
CA VAL A 9 4.86 -6.59 6.01
C VAL A 9 3.54 -6.15 6.66
N ARG A 10 3.41 -6.31 7.98
CA ARG A 10 2.22 -5.86 8.73
C ARG A 10 2.01 -4.36 8.64
N ASN A 11 3.09 -3.56 8.72
CA ASN A 11 3.00 -2.10 8.58
C ASN A 11 2.47 -1.70 7.19
N TRP A 12 3.00 -2.32 6.13
CA TRP A 12 2.53 -2.07 4.77
C TRP A 12 1.05 -2.44 4.59
N LEU A 13 0.63 -3.62 5.05
CA LEU A 13 -0.76 -4.04 4.97
C LEU A 13 -1.70 -3.11 5.77
N LYS A 14 -1.27 -2.65 6.95
CA LYS A 14 -2.03 -1.67 7.73
C LYS A 14 -2.26 -0.38 6.93
N ARG A 15 -1.22 0.16 6.32
CA ARG A 15 -1.33 1.38 5.48
C ARG A 15 -2.21 1.17 4.25
N ALA A 16 -2.13 -0.01 3.62
CA ALA A 16 -3.00 -0.37 2.52
C ALA A 16 -4.49 -0.36 2.94
N GLN A 17 -4.81 -0.98 4.07
CA GLN A 17 -6.16 -1.03 4.63
C GLN A 17 -6.68 0.37 5.01
N GLU A 18 -5.83 1.21 5.62
CA GLU A 18 -6.19 2.60 5.95
C GLU A 18 -6.53 3.41 4.69
N ASN A 19 -5.77 3.23 3.61
CA ASN A 19 -6.04 3.92 2.34
C ASN A 19 -7.28 3.38 1.62
N LEU A 20 -7.60 2.09 1.73
CA LEU A 20 -8.87 1.55 1.21
C LEU A 20 -10.08 2.13 1.96
N ARG A 21 -10.01 2.25 3.28
CA ARG A 21 -11.07 2.90 4.07
C ARG A 21 -11.24 4.37 3.69
N ALA A 22 -10.13 5.08 3.47
CA ALA A 22 -10.18 6.45 2.96
C ALA A 22 -10.82 6.49 1.56
N ALA A 23 -10.39 5.63 0.64
CA ALA A 23 -10.97 5.55 -0.70
C ALA A 23 -12.48 5.28 -0.68
N GLU A 24 -12.96 4.39 0.20
CA GLU A 24 -14.39 4.13 0.38
C GLU A 24 -15.14 5.37 0.90
N HIS A 25 -14.58 6.07 1.87
CA HIS A 25 -15.16 7.31 2.40
C HIS A 25 -15.25 8.40 1.31
N GLU A 26 -14.16 8.63 0.58
CA GLU A 26 -14.10 9.60 -0.52
C GLU A 26 -15.05 9.23 -1.66
N PHE A 27 -15.15 7.95 -2.00
CA PHE A 27 -16.03 7.48 -3.07
C PHE A 27 -17.50 7.72 -2.73
N ASN A 28 -17.91 7.41 -1.50
CA ASN A 28 -19.26 7.67 -1.01
C ASN A 28 -19.57 9.18 -0.89
N GLY A 29 -18.53 10.01 -0.74
CA GLY A 29 -18.62 11.47 -0.78
C GLY A 29 -18.54 12.07 -2.18
N GLU A 30 -18.50 11.25 -3.24
CA GLU A 30 -18.34 11.67 -4.65
C GLU A 30 -17.02 12.40 -4.95
N PHE A 31 -16.02 12.29 -4.05
CA PHE A 31 -14.68 12.82 -4.20
C PHE A 31 -13.80 11.87 -5.02
N TYR A 32 -14.15 11.70 -6.31
CA TYR A 32 -13.55 10.66 -7.16
C TYR A 32 -12.04 10.85 -7.39
N ALA A 33 -11.54 12.09 -7.48
CA ALA A 33 -10.10 12.34 -7.65
C ALA A 33 -9.29 11.90 -6.42
N GLN A 34 -9.85 12.11 -5.22
CA GLN A 34 -9.27 11.68 -3.95
C GLN A 34 -9.35 10.16 -3.82
N THR A 35 -10.47 9.56 -4.24
CA THR A 35 -10.66 8.11 -4.30
C THR A 35 -9.57 7.42 -5.12
N ILE A 36 -9.27 7.94 -6.32
CA ILE A 36 -8.22 7.41 -7.20
C ILE A 36 -6.86 7.48 -6.49
N SER A 37 -6.55 8.63 -5.89
CA SER A 37 -5.28 8.83 -5.19
C SER A 37 -5.10 7.86 -4.00
N ALA A 38 -6.14 7.73 -3.17
CA ALA A 38 -6.13 6.81 -2.04
C ALA A 38 -6.02 5.34 -2.49
N THR A 39 -6.75 4.96 -3.54
CA THR A 39 -6.69 3.60 -4.11
C THR A 39 -5.30 3.29 -4.68
N TYR A 40 -4.67 4.24 -5.38
CA TYR A 40 -3.31 4.10 -5.88
C TYR A 40 -2.32 3.78 -4.74
N TYR A 41 -2.38 4.56 -3.65
CA TYR A 41 -1.50 4.32 -2.50
C TYR A 41 -1.83 3.01 -1.77
N ALA A 42 -3.10 2.62 -1.67
CA ALA A 42 -3.48 1.32 -1.13
C ALA A 42 -2.80 0.16 -1.89
N MET A 43 -2.86 0.21 -3.22
CA MET A 43 -2.22 -0.79 -4.09
C MET A 43 -0.71 -0.76 -3.98
N PHE A 44 -0.10 0.43 -3.93
CA PHE A 44 1.34 0.58 -3.72
C PHE A 44 1.80 -0.07 -2.41
N TYR A 45 1.07 0.13 -1.31
CA TYR A 45 1.40 -0.48 -0.02
C TYR A 45 1.16 -1.99 -0.02
N ALA A 46 0.09 -2.48 -0.66
CA ALA A 46 -0.14 -3.92 -0.82
C ALA A 46 0.98 -4.60 -1.63
N ALA A 47 1.40 -3.99 -2.74
CA ALA A 47 2.53 -4.48 -3.54
C ALA A 47 3.84 -4.45 -2.74
N SER A 48 4.07 -3.39 -1.96
CA SER A 48 5.23 -3.28 -1.07
C SER A 48 5.23 -4.39 0.00
N ALA A 49 4.07 -4.75 0.55
CA ALA A 49 3.93 -5.88 1.47
C ALA A 49 4.28 -7.21 0.80
N ALA A 50 3.76 -7.45 -0.41
CA ALA A 50 4.04 -8.66 -1.18
C ALA A 50 5.54 -8.80 -1.49
N LEU A 51 6.18 -7.73 -2.00
CA LEU A 51 7.62 -7.71 -2.29
C LEU A 51 8.46 -7.91 -1.01
N THR A 52 8.11 -7.23 0.08
CA THR A 52 8.80 -7.39 1.37
C THR A 52 8.69 -8.83 1.87
N SER A 53 7.54 -9.49 1.67
CA SER A 53 7.31 -10.89 2.12
C SER A 53 8.22 -11.91 1.44
N ILE A 54 8.77 -11.57 0.27
CA ILE A 54 9.72 -12.39 -0.49
C ILE A 54 11.16 -11.84 -0.41
N GLY A 55 11.44 -10.92 0.52
CA GLY A 55 12.78 -10.39 0.75
C GLY A 55 13.25 -9.36 -0.27
N ILE A 56 12.34 -8.79 -1.07
CA ILE A 56 12.67 -7.74 -2.04
C ILE A 56 12.40 -6.37 -1.41
N GLU A 57 13.46 -5.59 -1.21
CA GLU A 57 13.36 -4.21 -0.74
C GLU A 57 13.65 -3.21 -1.87
N ARG A 58 12.74 -2.26 -2.10
CA ARG A 58 12.94 -1.16 -3.05
C ARG A 58 13.04 0.16 -2.29
N ALA A 59 14.15 0.88 -2.49
CA ALA A 59 14.42 2.16 -1.83
C ALA A 59 13.67 3.38 -2.43
N LYS A 60 12.96 3.23 -3.57
CA LYS A 60 12.28 4.33 -4.27
C LYS A 60 10.84 3.95 -4.63
N HIS A 61 9.91 4.92 -4.52
CA HIS A 61 8.51 4.77 -4.95
C HIS A 61 8.40 4.30 -6.42
N SER A 62 9.30 4.74 -7.30
CA SER A 62 9.37 4.31 -8.69
C SER A 62 9.72 2.83 -8.88
N GLY A 63 10.37 2.19 -7.91
CA GLY A 63 10.77 0.79 -7.99
C GLY A 63 9.61 -0.19 -7.79
N VAL A 64 8.49 0.25 -7.21
CA VAL A 64 7.29 -0.59 -7.01
C VAL A 64 6.37 -0.57 -8.24
N VAL A 65 6.34 0.55 -8.97
CA VAL A 65 5.52 0.71 -10.18
C VAL A 65 6.16 0.04 -11.42
N SER A 66 7.48 -0.16 -11.41
CA SER A 66 8.25 -0.77 -12.52
C SER A 66 8.58 -2.26 -12.31
N ALA A 67 7.81 -2.98 -11.50
CA ALA A 67 7.99 -4.42 -11.22
C ALA A 67 6.92 -5.25 -11.92
#